data_AF-A0A1I1LBT9-F1
#
_entry.id   AF-A0A1I1LBT9-F1
#
_cell.length_a   1.000
_cell.length_b   1.000
_cell.length_c   1.000
_cell.angle_alpha   90.00
_cell.angle_beta   90.00
_cell.angle_gamma   90.00
#
_symmetry.space_group_name_H-M   'P 1'
#
loop_
_entity.id
_entity.type
_entity.pdbx_description
1 polymer ?
#
loop_
_entity_poly.entity_id
_entity_poly.type
_entity_poly.pdbx_seq_one_letter_code
_entity_poly.pdbx_strand_id
1 'polypeptide(L)' 'MKNVDFILESDEILKPSERLILLLLEKHRILYTNDLLVLSNLSYKTLVDSLTTLVMKSYVSKESGKGRRQNRYSLM' A
#
# COMPACT_ATOMS: atom_id res chain seq x y z
N MET A 1 2.74 -15.82 -3.20
CA MET A 1 3.08 -14.40 -3.00
C MET A 1 3.17 -13.79 -4.38
N LYS A 2 2.29 -12.84 -4.70
CA LYS A 2 2.36 -12.18 -6.01
C LYS A 2 3.63 -11.32 -5.99
N ASN A 3 4.57 -11.61 -6.88
CA ASN A 3 5.84 -10.90 -6.92
C ASN A 3 5.54 -9.44 -7.28
N VAL A 4 6.06 -8.46 -6.52
CA VAL A 4 5.80 -7.04 -6.80
C VAL A 4 6.30 -6.69 -8.20
N ASP A 5 7.41 -7.30 -8.62
CA ASP A 5 7.92 -7.26 -9.99
C ASP A 5 6.84 -7.64 -11.01
N PHE A 6 6.09 -8.73 -10.79
CA PHE A 6 5.00 -9.14 -11.69
C PHE A 6 3.86 -8.12 -11.74
N ILE A 7 3.54 -7.47 -10.62
CA ILE A 7 2.50 -6.43 -10.56
C ILE A 7 2.96 -5.16 -11.28
N LEU A 8 4.23 -4.77 -11.10
CA LEU A 8 4.81 -3.58 -11.72
C LEU A 8 5.06 -3.75 -13.22
N GLU A 9 5.35 -4.98 -13.66
CA GLU A 9 5.53 -5.39 -15.06
C GLU A 9 4.22 -5.76 -15.76
N SER A 10 3.12 -5.95 -15.02
CA SER A 10 1.81 -6.23 -15.61
C SER A 10 1.28 -5.03 -16.42
N ASP A 11 0.50 -5.32 -17.47
CA ASP A 11 -0.23 -4.32 -18.28
C ASP A 11 -1.31 -3.54 -17.49
N GLU A 12 -1.44 -3.79 -16.19
CA GLU A 12 -2.37 -3.07 -15.34
C GLU A 12 -1.85 -1.65 -15.07
N ILE A 13 -2.64 -0.65 -15.48
CA ILE A 13 -2.30 0.76 -15.27
C ILE A 13 -2.46 1.10 -13.78
N LEU A 14 -1.36 1.02 -13.04
CA LEU A 14 -1.24 1.53 -11.67
C LEU A 14 -0.90 3.01 -11.66
N LYS A 15 -1.58 3.75 -10.79
CA LYS A 15 -1.25 5.17 -10.55
C LYS A 15 0.16 5.28 -9.94
N PRO A 16 0.86 6.42 -10.13
CA PRO A 16 2.16 6.64 -9.49
C PRO A 16 2.13 6.47 -7.97
N SER A 17 1.05 6.91 -7.32
CA SER A 17 0.86 6.74 -5.87
C SER A 17 0.70 5.27 -5.46
N GLU A 18 0.02 4.46 -6.26
CA GLU A 18 -0.17 3.02 -6.00
C GLU A 18 1.16 2.27 -6.14
N ARG A 19 1.93 2.57 -7.20
CA ARG A 19 3.28 2.01 -7.40
C ARG A 19 4.22 2.36 -6.25
N LEU A 20 4.24 3.62 -5.83
CA LEU A 20 5.06 4.07 -4.70
C LEU A 20 4.72 3.30 -3.42
N ILE A 21 3.44 3.12 -3.11
CA ILE A 21 3.01 2.39 -1.91
C ILE A 21 3.47 0.92 -1.97
N LEU A 22 3.36 0.27 -3.13
CA LEU A 22 3.81 -1.12 -3.30
C LEU A 22 5.33 -1.25 -3.06
N LEU A 23 6.14 -0.34 -3.63
CA LEU A 23 7.58 -0.31 -3.42
C LEU A 23 7.97 -0.04 -1.94
N LEU A 24 7.23 0.84 -1.26
CA LEU A 24 7.44 1.09 0.17
C LEU A 24 7.12 -0.15 1.00
N LEU A 25 6.04 -0.85 0.70
CA LEU A 25 5.66 -2.08 1.39
C LEU A 25 6.61 -3.24 1.07
N GLU A 26 7.17 -3.29 -0.13
CA GLU A 26 8.21 -4.25 -0.49
C GLU A 26 9.48 -4.03 0.35
N LYS A 27 9.95 -2.78 0.40
CA LYS A 27 11.15 -2.41 1.15
C LYS A 27 11.00 -2.62 2.67
N HIS A 28 9.85 -2.27 3.23
CA HIS A 28 9.64 -2.23 4.68
C HIS A 28 8.84 -3.42 5.23
N ARG A 29 8.31 -4.29 4.36
CA ARG A 29 7.43 -5.45 4.63
C ARG A 29 6.07 -5.09 5.23
N ILE A 30 6.05 -4.24 6.25
CA ILE A 30 4.86 -3.85 7.03
C ILE A 30 4.97 -2.35 7.33
N LEU A 31 3.90 -1.61 7.04
CA LEU A 31 3.80 -0.18 7.39
C LEU A 31 2.42 0.14 7.95
N TYR A 32 2.35 1.09 8.88
CA TYR A 32 1.08 1.66 9.35
C TYR A 32 0.69 2.87 8.50
N THR A 33 -0.57 3.30 8.58
CA THR A 33 -1.07 4.49 7.87
C THR A 33 -0.17 5.71 8.05
N ASN A 34 0.31 5.96 9.28
CA ASN A 34 1.17 7.11 9.55
C ASN A 34 2.55 6.99 8.91
N ASP A 35 3.16 5.80 8.93
CA ASP A 35 4.45 5.59 8.29
C ASP A 35 4.34 5.80 6.78
N LEU A 36 3.25 5.31 6.18
CA LEU A 36 2.97 5.51 4.77
C LEU A 36 2.76 6.99 4.42
N LEU A 37 2.09 7.78 5.27
CA LEU A 37 1.94 9.23 5.05
C LEU A 37 3.29 9.93 5.01
N VAL A 38 4.16 9.63 5.98
CA VAL A 38 5.48 10.26 6.10
C VAL A 38 6.40 9.83 4.96
N LEU A 39 6.46 8.52 4.66
CA LEU A 39 7.39 7.99 3.65
C LEU A 39 6.95 8.29 2.21
N SER A 40 5.65 8.32 1.93
CA SER A 40 5.16 8.60 0.58
C SER A 40 5.05 10.09 0.29
N ASN A 41 5.00 10.93 1.33
CA ASN A 41 4.73 12.37 1.22
C ASN A 41 3.46 12.69 0.40
N LEU A 42 2.47 11.79 0.45
CA LEU A 42 1.18 11.95 -0.22
C LEU A 42 0.19 12.68 0.69
N SER A 43 -0.80 13.33 0.08
CA SER A 43 -1.97 13.79 0.83
C SER A 43 -2.70 12.58 1.44
N TYR A 44 -3.33 12.78 2.61
CA TYR A 44 -4.09 11.72 3.28
C TYR A 44 -5.15 11.11 2.36
N LYS A 45 -5.87 11.94 1.61
CA LYS A 45 -6.88 11.49 0.64
C LYS A 45 -6.27 10.59 -0.42
N THR A 46 -5.19 11.02 -1.06
CA THR A 46 -4.51 10.25 -2.11
C THR A 46 -4.00 8.90 -1.58
N LEU A 47 -3.41 8.89 -0.39
CA LEU A 47 -2.93 7.66 0.23
C LEU A 47 -4.08 6.68 0.48
N VAL A 48 -5.18 7.15 1.07
CA VAL A 48 -6.34 6.30 1.39
C VAL A 48 -7.00 5.76 0.13
N ASP A 49 -7.17 6.59 -0.91
CA ASP A 49 -7.73 6.17 -2.19
C ASP A 49 -6.87 5.07 -2.82
N SER A 50 -5.54 5.27 -2.88
CA SER A 50 -4.61 4.28 -3.44
C SER A 50 -4.55 2.99 -2.61
N LEU A 51 -4.53 3.06 -1.28
CA LEU A 51 -4.58 1.87 -0.43
C LEU A 51 -5.89 1.10 -0.59
N THR A 52 -7.01 1.81 -0.76
CA THR A 52 -8.31 1.17 -1.01
C THR A 52 -8.28 0.41 -2.32
N THR A 53 -7.79 1.02 -3.40
CA THR A 53 -7.61 0.32 -4.69
C THR A 53 -6.72 -0.91 -4.56
N LEU A 54 -5.55 -0.77 -3.93
CA LEU A 54 -4.58 -1.87 -3.78
C LEU A 54 -5.12 -3.02 -2.93
N VAL A 55 -5.93 -2.73 -1.91
CA VAL A 55 -6.63 -3.74 -1.11
C VAL A 55 -7.71 -4.44 -1.93
N MET A 56 -8.51 -3.69 -2.70
CA MET A 56 -9.54 -4.28 -3.58
C MET A 56 -8.93 -5.19 -4.65
N LYS A 57 -7.76 -4.81 -5.20
CA LYS A 57 -7.00 -5.61 -6.16
C LYS A 57 -6.27 -6.81 -5.53
N SER A 58 -6.35 -6.97 -4.21
CA SER A 58 -5.65 -8.03 -3.47
C SER A 58 -4.13 -8.00 -3.67
N TYR A 59 -3.55 -6.79 -3.76
CA TYR A 59 -2.11 -6.57 -3.74
C TYR A 59 -1.58 -6.27 -2.34
N VAL A 60 -2.44 -5.66 -1.52
CA VAL A 60 -2.11 -5.27 -0.15
C VAL A 60 -3.16 -5.83 0.80
N SER A 61 -2.72 -6.44 1.89
CA SER A 61 -3.56 -6.80 3.02
C SER A 61 -3.70 -5.61 3.98
N LYS A 62 -4.89 -5.44 4.55
CA LYS A 62 -5.19 -4.42 5.56
C LYS A 62 -5.67 -5.09 6.84
N GLU A 63 -5.00 -4.80 7.94
CA GLU A 63 -5.45 -5.19 9.28
C GLU A 63 -5.77 -3.94 10.10
N SER A 64 -7.01 -3.86 10.59
CA SER A 64 -7.43 -2.80 11.51
C SER A 64 -6.90 -3.11 12.91
N GLY A 65 -6.03 -2.27 13.45
CA GLY A 65 -5.50 -2.45 14.80
C GLY A 65 -6.61 -2.37 15.86
N LYS A 66 -6.76 -3.41 16.69
CA LYS A 66 -7.74 -3.43 17.80
C LYS A 66 -7.42 -2.45 18.95
N GLY A 67 -6.20 -1.90 18.99
CA GLY A 67 -5.74 -1.03 20.10
C GLY A 67 -5.10 0.29 19.67
N ARG A 68 -4.24 0.28 18.63
CA ARG A 68 -3.82 1.50 17.93
C ARG A 68 -4.85 1.76 16.85
N ARG A 69 -5.51 2.92 16.85
CA ARG A 69 -6.48 3.35 15.82
C ARG A 69 -5.83 3.59 14.45
N GLN A 70 -4.98 2.67 13.99
CA GLN A 70 -4.19 2.77 12.78
C GLN A 70 -4.27 1.45 12.04
N ASN A 71 -4.41 1.56 10.72
CA ASN A 71 -4.44 0.40 9.86
C ASN A 71 -3.00 -0.03 9.59
N ARG A 72 -2.77 -1.34 9.64
CA ARG A 72 -1.52 -1.99 9.27
C ARG A 72 -1.66 -2.54 7.85
N TYR A 73 -0.63 -2.36 7.04
CA TYR A 73 -0.59 -2.81 5.66
C TYR A 73 0.65 -3.66 5.39
N SER A 74 0.48 -4.69 4.57
CA SER A 74 1.56 -5.54 4.05
C SER A 74 1.20 -6.06 2.66
N LEU A 75 2.18 -6.50 1.88
CA LEU A 75 1.92 -7.20 0.62
C LEU A 75 1.23 -8.55 0.87
N MET A 76 0.49 -9.04 -0.14
CA MET A 76 -0.19 -10.35 -0.14
C MET A 76 0.64 -11.49 -0.75
#